data_AF-Q8TV13-F1
#
_entry.id   AF-Q8TV13-F1
#
_cell.length_a   1.000
_cell.length_b   1.000
_cell.length_c   1.000
_cell.angle_alpha   90.00
_cell.angle_beta   90.00
_cell.angle_gamma   90.00
#
_symmetry.space_group_name_H-M   'P 1'
#
loop_
_entity.id
_entity.type
_entity.pdbx_description
1 polymer ?
#
loop_
_entity_poly.entity_id
_entity_poly.type
_entity_poly.pdbx_seq_one_letter_code
_entity_poly.pdbx_strand_id
1 'polypeptide(L)'
;MRGNPDIKRSDLNKMAERLLAGHKMLGIHCPECKVPLFQDPKTGTVSCPICGTEFEVVEEEAKKVKRKAKERRKRAESEEKKTKWAEKKPESGKKERKPEKEKQKRRPRLPGSEDVRKAALQVVTARLKRAAETKDPEHALRELEVAEKALEILKKL
;
A
#
# COMPACT_ATOMS: atom_id res chain seq x y z
N MET A 1 -5.50 -14.16 -1.32
CA MET A 1 -6.85 -14.01 -1.91
C MET A 1 -7.33 -15.39 -2.29
N ARG A 2 -8.35 -15.93 -1.62
CA ARG A 2 -8.87 -17.28 -1.94
C ARG A 2 -9.72 -17.13 -3.21
N GLY A 3 -9.26 -17.66 -4.34
CA GLY A 3 -10.04 -17.71 -5.57
C GLY A 3 -11.25 -18.62 -5.38
N ASN A 4 -12.37 -18.31 -6.05
CA ASN A 4 -13.55 -19.13 -6.03
C ASN A 4 -13.27 -20.42 -6.86
N PRO A 5 -13.32 -21.63 -6.28
CA PRO A 5 -12.93 -22.86 -6.97
C PRO A 5 -13.85 -23.27 -8.13
N ASP A 6 -15.01 -22.64 -8.30
CA ASP A 6 -16.05 -23.03 -9.26
C ASP A 6 -16.11 -22.19 -10.55
N ILE A 7 -15.07 -21.41 -10.87
CA ILE A 7 -15.06 -20.58 -12.09
C ILE A 7 -14.89 -21.47 -13.33
N LYS A 8 -15.90 -21.50 -14.20
CA LYS A 8 -15.86 -22.28 -15.44
C LYS A 8 -15.03 -21.57 -16.50
N ARG A 9 -14.54 -22.32 -17.49
CA ARG A 9 -13.79 -21.76 -18.64
C ARG A 9 -14.62 -20.74 -19.43
N SER A 10 -15.93 -20.94 -19.50
CA SER A 10 -16.88 -19.98 -20.10
C SER A 10 -16.88 -18.63 -19.36
N ASP A 11 -16.70 -18.63 -18.05
CA ASP A 11 -16.73 -17.40 -17.25
C ASP A 11 -15.44 -16.60 -17.39
N LEU A 12 -14.30 -17.30 -17.55
CA LEU A 12 -13.04 -16.67 -17.91
C LEU A 12 -13.10 -15.99 -19.28
N ASN A 13 -13.80 -16.59 -20.25
CA ASN A 13 -14.00 -15.98 -21.57
C ASN A 13 -14.80 -14.67 -21.46
N LYS A 14 -15.89 -14.65 -20.68
CA LYS A 14 -16.68 -13.43 -20.44
C LYS A 14 -15.83 -12.31 -19.81
N MET A 15 -14.94 -12.65 -18.87
CA MET A 15 -14.01 -11.68 -18.29
C MET A 15 -13.02 -11.16 -19.33
N ALA A 16 -12.48 -12.04 -20.19
CA ALA A 16 -11.56 -11.66 -21.25
C ALA A 16 -12.23 -10.75 -22.29
N GLU A 17 -13.46 -11.04 -22.68
CA GLU A 17 -14.25 -10.21 -23.60
C GLU A 17 -14.43 -8.78 -23.06
N ARG A 18 -14.68 -8.62 -21.76
CA ARG A 18 -14.77 -7.29 -21.12
C ARG A 18 -13.45 -6.53 -21.18
N LEU A 19 -12.32 -7.20 -20.93
CA LEU A 19 -10.99 -6.59 -21.07
C LEU A 19 -10.69 -6.17 -22.51
N LEU A 20 -11.02 -7.03 -23.48
CA LEU A 20 -10.85 -6.73 -24.90
C LEU A 20 -11.75 -5.57 -25.35
N ALA A 21 -12.96 -5.46 -24.79
CA ALA A 21 -13.86 -4.33 -24.97
C ALA A 21 -13.39 -3.04 -24.24
N GLY A 22 -12.24 -3.06 -23.56
CA GLY A 22 -11.65 -1.91 -22.88
C GLY A 22 -12.24 -1.61 -21.50
N HIS A 23 -13.00 -2.54 -20.92
CA HIS A 23 -13.49 -2.37 -19.55
C HIS A 23 -12.36 -2.50 -18.55
N LYS A 24 -12.46 -1.75 -17.45
CA LYS A 24 -11.46 -1.74 -16.39
C LYS A 24 -11.86 -2.70 -15.28
N MET A 25 -11.03 -3.71 -15.04
CA MET A 25 -11.20 -4.60 -13.87
C MET A 25 -10.95 -3.82 -12.57
N LEU A 26 -11.86 -3.97 -11.60
CA LEU A 26 -11.80 -3.35 -10.28
C LEU A 26 -11.26 -4.34 -9.23
N GLY A 27 -10.73 -3.81 -8.12
CA GLY A 27 -10.30 -4.60 -6.97
C GLY A 27 -11.45 -5.06 -6.05
N ILE A 28 -12.69 -4.78 -6.45
CA ILE A 28 -13.92 -5.10 -5.71
C ILE A 28 -14.54 -6.33 -6.35
N HIS A 29 -15.07 -7.23 -5.53
CA HIS A 29 -15.62 -8.51 -5.99
C HIS A 29 -17.14 -8.49 -5.84
N CYS A 30 -17.84 -9.17 -6.76
CA CYS A 30 -19.28 -9.38 -6.68
C CYS A 30 -19.62 -10.20 -5.41
N PRO A 31 -20.63 -9.81 -4.60
CA PRO A 31 -21.03 -10.55 -3.40
C PRO A 31 -21.54 -11.95 -3.72
N GLU A 32 -22.20 -12.12 -4.87
CA GLU A 32 -22.78 -13.40 -5.31
C GLU A 32 -21.72 -14.32 -5.92
N CYS A 33 -21.03 -13.84 -6.96
CA CYS A 33 -20.13 -14.68 -7.76
C CYS A 33 -18.68 -14.72 -7.23
N LYS A 34 -18.32 -13.79 -6.33
CA LYS A 34 -16.94 -13.60 -5.81
C LYS A 34 -15.89 -13.34 -6.90
N VAL A 35 -16.31 -12.80 -8.05
CA VAL A 35 -15.45 -12.43 -9.18
C VAL A 35 -15.24 -10.91 -9.24
N PRO A 36 -14.12 -10.44 -9.79
CA PRO A 36 -13.86 -9.00 -9.89
C PRO A 36 -14.92 -8.31 -10.75
N LEU A 37 -15.35 -7.13 -10.30
CA LEU A 37 -16.26 -6.26 -11.05
C LEU A 37 -15.50 -5.50 -12.15
N PHE A 38 -16.23 -5.08 -13.18
CA PHE A 38 -15.68 -4.37 -14.33
C PHE A 38 -16.37 -3.03 -14.53
N GLN A 39 -15.60 -2.00 -14.85
CA GLN A 39 -16.13 -0.68 -15.15
C GLN A 39 -16.10 -0.39 -16.65
N ASP A 40 -17.23 0.00 -17.19
CA ASP A 40 -17.39 0.50 -18.55
C ASP A 40 -16.71 1.87 -18.71
N PRO A 41 -15.78 2.05 -19.65
CA PRO A 41 -15.11 3.34 -19.85
C PRO A 41 -16.04 4.37 -20.52
N LYS A 42 -17.10 3.92 -21.19
CA LYS A 42 -18.04 4.77 -21.92
C LYS A 42 -19.14 5.33 -21.01
N THR A 43 -19.75 4.48 -20.20
CA THR A 43 -20.88 4.84 -19.34
C THR A 43 -20.46 5.09 -17.88
N GLY A 44 -19.30 4.59 -17.46
CA GLY A 44 -18.85 4.65 -16.07
C GLY A 44 -19.51 3.61 -15.16
N THR A 45 -20.46 2.83 -15.67
CA THR A 45 -21.19 1.78 -14.95
C THR A 45 -20.27 0.66 -14.53
N VAL A 46 -20.52 0.07 -13.36
CA VAL A 46 -19.79 -1.12 -12.92
C VAL A 46 -20.69 -2.33 -13.01
N SER A 47 -20.23 -3.39 -13.66
CA SER A 47 -21.01 -4.61 -13.86
C SER A 47 -20.19 -5.87 -13.56
N CYS A 48 -20.89 -6.91 -13.13
CA CYS A 48 -20.31 -8.24 -12.98
C CYS A 48 -20.38 -9.01 -14.32
N PRO A 49 -19.28 -9.58 -14.83
CA PRO A 49 -19.28 -10.29 -16.12
C PRO A 49 -20.02 -11.63 -16.09
N ILE A 50 -20.26 -12.21 -14.91
CA ILE A 50 -20.92 -13.51 -14.77
C ILE A 50 -22.42 -13.35 -14.53
N CYS A 51 -22.82 -12.64 -13.47
CA CYS A 51 -24.23 -12.48 -13.10
C CYS A 51 -24.90 -11.26 -13.75
N GLY A 52 -24.14 -10.34 -14.35
CA GLY A 52 -24.70 -9.15 -15.01
C GLY A 52 -25.21 -8.07 -14.05
N THR A 53 -25.06 -8.23 -12.73
CA THR A 53 -25.47 -7.23 -11.75
C THR A 53 -24.71 -5.92 -11.97
N GLU A 54 -25.46 -4.83 -12.11
CA GLU A 54 -24.94 -3.47 -12.23
C GLU A 54 -24.82 -2.84 -10.84
N PHE A 55 -23.74 -2.09 -10.64
CA PHE A 55 -23.37 -1.40 -9.42
C PHE A 55 -23.03 0.04 -9.78
N GLU A 56 -23.56 0.99 -9.02
CA GLU A 56 -23.17 2.39 -9.11
C GLU A 56 -22.05 2.66 -8.10
N VAL A 57 -20.90 3.14 -8.58
CA VAL A 57 -19.78 3.50 -7.70
C VAL A 57 -20.01 4.90 -7.17
N VAL A 58 -20.42 4.99 -5.90
CA VAL A 58 -20.47 6.26 -5.16
C VAL A 58 -19.04 6.85 -5.08
N GLU A 59 -18.89 8.11 -5.46
CA GLU A 59 -17.64 8.80 -5.87
C GLU A 59 -16.45 8.82 -4.89
N GLU A 60 -16.58 8.28 -3.67
CA GLU A 60 -15.53 8.31 -2.64
C GLU A 60 -14.28 7.48 -2.99
N GLU A 61 -14.40 6.48 -3.86
CA GLU A 61 -13.29 5.56 -4.19
C GLU A 61 -12.41 6.04 -5.36
N ALA A 62 -12.92 6.92 -6.23
CA ALA A 62 -12.19 7.44 -7.39
C ALA A 62 -11.01 8.35 -6.99
N LYS A 63 -11.12 9.08 -5.86
CA LYS A 63 -10.03 9.93 -5.33
C LYS A 63 -8.84 9.14 -4.80
N LYS A 64 -9.05 7.91 -4.29
CA LYS A 64 -7.97 7.06 -3.74
C LYS A 64 -7.09 6.45 -4.85
N VAL A 65 -7.67 6.10 -6.01
CA VAL A 65 -6.92 5.53 -7.14
C VAL A 65 -6.02 6.56 -7.83
N LYS A 66 -6.50 7.80 -8.01
CA LYS A 66 -5.68 8.89 -8.60
C LYS A 66 -4.48 9.25 -7.72
N ARG A 67 -4.62 9.23 -6.39
CA ARG A 67 -3.52 9.47 -5.44
C ARG A 67 -2.43 8.40 -5.52
N LYS A 68 -2.79 7.11 -5.56
CA LYS A 68 -1.81 6.00 -5.63
C LYS A 68 -1.09 5.90 -6.98
N ALA A 69 -1.75 6.24 -8.08
CA ALA A 69 -1.13 6.27 -9.41
C ALA A 69 -0.08 7.40 -9.55
N LYS A 70 -0.35 8.58 -8.99
CA LYS A 70 0.57 9.73 -8.98
C LYS A 70 1.84 9.46 -8.15
N GLU A 71 1.72 8.67 -7.08
CA GLU A 71 2.84 8.31 -6.21
C GLU A 71 3.77 7.25 -6.84
N ARG A 72 3.21 6.22 -7.51
CA ARG A 72 4.03 5.22 -8.23
C ARG A 72 4.85 5.83 -9.38
N ARG A 73 4.30 6.82 -10.09
CA ARG A 73 5.00 7.49 -11.20
C ARG A 73 6.21 8.30 -10.73
N LYS A 74 6.11 8.96 -9.56
CA LYS A 74 7.24 9.68 -8.95
C LYS A 74 8.38 8.76 -8.48
N ARG A 75 8.07 7.52 -8.10
CA ARG A 75 9.07 6.54 -7.64
C ARG A 75 9.81 5.84 -8.79
N ALA A 76 9.16 5.70 -9.95
CA ALA A 76 9.79 5.15 -11.16
C ALA A 76 10.81 6.14 -11.77
N GLU A 77 10.50 7.43 -11.76
CA GLU A 77 11.39 8.47 -12.33
C GLU A 77 12.68 8.67 -11.50
N SER A 78 12.67 8.36 -10.20
CA SER A 78 13.85 8.48 -9.34
C SER A 78 14.82 7.30 -9.43
N GLU A 79 14.42 6.18 -10.03
CA GLU A 79 15.30 5.00 -10.23
C GLU A 79 16.11 5.12 -11.54
N GLU A 80 15.55 5.72 -12.58
CA GLU A 80 16.23 5.82 -13.89
C GLU A 80 17.43 6.80 -13.87
N LYS A 81 17.44 7.79 -12.97
CA LYS A 81 18.55 8.75 -12.85
C LYS A 81 19.78 8.21 -12.09
N LYS A 82 19.72 7.04 -11.46
CA LYS A 82 20.83 6.48 -10.65
C LYS A 82 21.81 5.58 -11.43
N THR A 83 21.48 5.14 -12.64
CA THR A 83 22.29 4.16 -13.37
C THR A 83 23.21 4.76 -14.44
N LYS A 84 23.19 6.08 -14.68
CA LYS A 84 23.94 6.72 -15.77
C LYS A 84 25.27 7.42 -15.41
N TRP A 85 25.77 7.32 -14.17
CA TRP A 85 26.98 8.07 -13.74
C TRP A 85 28.12 7.21 -13.20
N ALA A 86 28.35 6.00 -13.77
CA ALA A 86 29.39 5.09 -13.31
C ALA A 86 30.45 4.70 -14.35
N GLU A 87 30.46 5.27 -15.56
CA GLU A 87 31.54 5.04 -16.53
C GLU A 87 32.16 6.36 -17.01
N LYS A 88 33.23 6.77 -16.31
CA LYS A 88 34.50 7.28 -16.88
C LYS A 88 35.34 7.92 -15.77
N LYS A 89 36.36 7.19 -15.29
CA LYS A 89 37.61 7.78 -14.77
C LYS A 89 38.53 8.09 -15.97
N PRO A 90 39.48 9.05 -15.88
CA PRO A 90 40.85 8.76 -15.42
C PRO A 90 41.41 9.81 -14.42
N GLU A 91 42.24 9.40 -13.45
CA GLU A 91 43.70 9.69 -13.31
C GLU A 91 44.03 11.16 -13.04
N SER A 92 44.98 11.61 -12.22
CA SER A 92 45.88 11.11 -11.17
C SER A 92 46.52 12.41 -10.59
N GLY A 93 46.96 12.44 -9.33
CA GLY A 93 47.70 13.61 -8.82
C GLY A 93 47.75 13.74 -7.30
N LYS A 94 48.95 13.51 -6.74
CA LYS A 94 49.27 13.39 -5.31
C LYS A 94 49.30 14.74 -4.56
N LYS A 95 48.88 14.76 -3.30
CA LYS A 95 49.74 15.18 -2.16
C LYS A 95 49.12 14.82 -0.80
N GLU A 96 49.95 14.23 0.05
CA GLU A 96 49.66 13.77 1.41
C GLU A 96 49.29 14.88 2.40
N ARG A 97 48.39 14.57 3.34
CA ARG A 97 48.71 14.35 4.77
C ARG A 97 47.47 13.79 5.51
N LYS A 98 47.69 12.75 6.33
CA LYS A 98 46.74 12.04 7.22
C LYS A 98 46.34 12.93 8.45
N PRO A 99 45.32 12.58 9.28
CA PRO A 99 44.78 11.23 9.50
C PRO A 99 43.23 11.09 9.61
N GLU A 100 42.80 9.83 9.61
CA GLU A 100 41.64 9.29 10.33
C GLU A 100 40.23 9.86 10.10
N LYS A 101 39.41 9.11 9.34
CA LYS A 101 38.37 8.26 9.92
C LYS A 101 37.70 7.43 8.82
N GLU A 102 37.86 6.13 8.96
CA GLU A 102 37.30 5.09 8.12
C GLU A 102 35.77 5.20 8.08
N LYS A 103 35.25 5.78 6.99
CA LYS A 103 33.82 5.93 6.75
C LYS A 103 33.28 4.61 6.18
N GLN A 104 33.18 3.60 7.03
CA GLN A 104 32.39 2.41 6.73
C GLN A 104 30.95 2.85 6.45
N LYS A 105 30.52 2.67 5.19
CA LYS A 105 29.12 2.74 4.77
C LYS A 105 28.31 1.80 5.64
N ARG A 106 27.69 2.32 6.70
CA ARG A 106 26.78 1.54 7.55
C ARG A 106 25.61 1.08 6.69
N ARG A 107 25.44 -0.25 6.58
CA ARG A 107 24.17 -0.85 6.16
C ARG A 107 23.02 -0.20 6.94
N PRO A 108 21.83 0.00 6.36
CA PRO A 108 20.65 0.37 7.13
C PRO A 108 20.51 -0.66 8.26
N ARG A 109 20.53 -0.20 9.52
CA ARG A 109 20.21 -1.07 10.65
C ARG A 109 18.77 -1.52 10.44
N LEU A 110 18.56 -2.82 10.30
CA LEU A 110 17.24 -3.40 10.53
C LEU A 110 16.83 -2.99 11.95
N PRO A 111 15.63 -2.42 12.15
CA PRO A 111 15.18 -2.05 13.48
C PRO A 111 15.18 -3.30 14.34
N GLY A 112 15.90 -3.27 15.46
CA GLY A 112 15.87 -4.35 16.43
C GLY A 112 14.48 -4.50 17.03
N SER A 113 14.21 -5.60 17.73
CA SER A 113 12.95 -5.82 18.44
C SER A 113 12.61 -4.66 19.39
N GLU A 114 13.63 -4.03 19.99
CA GLU A 114 13.47 -2.84 20.83
C GLU A 114 13.05 -1.59 20.05
N ASP A 115 13.55 -1.41 18.82
CA ASP A 115 13.17 -0.29 17.96
C ASP A 115 11.71 -0.43 17.50
N VAL A 116 11.27 -1.67 17.24
CA VAL A 116 9.88 -1.99 16.91
C VAL A 116 8.96 -1.74 18.10
N ARG A 117 9.34 -2.18 19.31
CA ARG A 117 8.59 -1.91 20.54
C ARG A 117 8.49 -0.40 20.81
N LYS A 118 9.59 0.35 20.68
CA LYS A 118 9.60 1.82 20.83
C LYS A 118 8.70 2.51 19.81
N ALA A 119 8.78 2.13 18.54
CA ALA A 119 7.93 2.68 17.50
C ALA A 119 6.44 2.38 17.77
N ALA A 120 6.12 1.16 18.20
CA ALA A 120 4.75 0.78 18.53
C ALA A 120 4.21 1.56 19.75
N LEU A 121 5.03 1.73 20.80
CA LEU A 121 4.69 2.57 21.96
C LEU A 121 4.45 4.04 21.57
N GLN A 122 5.27 4.59 20.67
CA GLN A 122 5.06 5.94 20.14
C GLN A 122 3.72 6.09 19.40
N VAL A 123 3.32 5.07 18.63
CA VAL A 123 2.03 5.07 17.92
C VAL A 123 0.85 4.98 18.90
N VAL A 124 0.92 4.09 19.90
CA VAL A 124 -0.13 3.93 20.92
C VAL A 124 -0.29 5.20 21.73
N THR A 125 0.81 5.80 22.21
CA THR A 125 0.77 7.05 22.97
C THR A 125 0.22 8.23 22.17
N ALA A 126 0.56 8.34 20.88
CA ALA A 126 0.00 9.38 20.02
C ALA A 126 -1.52 9.20 19.81
N ARG A 127 -1.99 7.97 19.74
CA ARG A 127 -3.42 7.64 19.56
C ARG A 127 -4.23 7.93 20.82
N LEU A 128 -3.69 7.58 21.99
CA LEU A 128 -4.30 7.90 23.29
C LEU A 128 -4.39 9.41 23.53
N LYS A 129 -3.37 10.19 23.16
CA LYS A 129 -3.42 11.66 23.24
C LYS A 129 -4.57 12.23 22.43
N ARG A 130 -4.74 11.77 21.19
CA ARG A 130 -5.84 12.19 20.32
C ARG A 130 -7.20 11.77 20.86
N ALA A 131 -7.30 10.57 21.43
CA ALA A 131 -8.54 10.09 22.05
C ALA A 131 -8.93 10.96 23.27
N ALA A 132 -7.97 11.39 24.08
CA ALA A 132 -8.20 12.30 25.21
C ALA A 132 -8.68 13.70 24.79
N GLU A 133 -8.39 14.12 23.55
CA GLU A 133 -8.86 15.39 22.98
C GLU A 133 -10.30 15.29 22.43
N THR A 134 -10.84 14.07 22.27
CA THR A 134 -12.21 13.89 21.78
C THR A 134 -13.23 14.13 22.89
N LYS A 135 -14.36 14.79 22.56
CA LYS A 135 -15.47 15.04 23.49
C LYS A 135 -16.35 13.80 23.75
N ASP A 136 -16.05 12.68 23.10
CA ASP A 136 -16.88 11.48 23.11
C ASP A 136 -16.30 10.42 24.07
N PRO A 137 -16.95 10.14 25.21
CA PRO A 137 -16.41 9.24 26.23
C PRO A 137 -16.40 7.77 25.77
N GLU A 138 -17.34 7.35 24.92
CA GLU A 138 -17.36 5.98 24.39
C GLU A 138 -16.20 5.74 23.43
N HIS A 139 -15.89 6.72 22.58
CA HIS A 139 -14.72 6.64 21.72
C HIS A 139 -13.42 6.50 22.51
N ALA A 140 -13.25 7.28 23.59
CA ALA A 140 -12.07 7.21 24.45
C ALA A 140 -11.90 5.82 25.09
N LEU A 141 -12.99 5.20 25.56
CA LEU A 141 -12.96 3.85 26.14
C LEU A 141 -12.56 2.78 25.12
N ARG A 142 -13.08 2.84 23.90
CA ARG A 142 -12.70 1.91 22.82
C ARG A 142 -11.21 2.04 22.47
N GLU A 143 -10.70 3.26 22.46
CA GLU A 143 -9.29 3.53 22.17
C GLU A 143 -8.36 3.04 23.28
N LEU A 144 -8.79 3.12 24.54
CA LEU A 144 -8.09 2.52 25.68
C LEU A 144 -8.05 0.99 25.59
N GLU A 145 -9.18 0.35 25.27
CA GLU A 145 -9.24 -1.12 25.10
C GLU A 145 -8.32 -1.61 23.97
N VAL A 146 -8.28 -0.87 22.86
CA VAL A 146 -7.35 -1.15 21.75
C VAL A 146 -5.90 -0.98 22.19
N ALA A 147 -5.59 0.05 22.99
CA ALA A 147 -4.25 0.27 23.52
C ALA A 147 -3.81 -0.85 24.47
N GLU A 148 -4.69 -1.35 25.33
CA GLU A 148 -4.41 -2.48 26.22
C GLU A 148 -4.09 -3.75 25.45
N LYS A 149 -4.92 -4.10 24.45
CA LYS A 149 -4.65 -5.24 23.56
C LYS A 149 -3.33 -5.10 22.80
N ALA A 150 -3.02 -3.89 22.34
CA ALA A 150 -1.74 -3.62 21.67
C ALA A 150 -0.55 -3.83 22.62
N LEU A 151 -0.65 -3.37 23.87
CA LEU A 151 0.39 -3.59 24.88
C LEU A 151 0.58 -5.07 25.23
N GLU A 152 -0.49 -5.86 25.28
CA GLU A 152 -0.39 -7.31 25.47
C GLU A 152 0.37 -8.00 24.33
N ILE A 153 0.12 -7.59 23.09
CA ILE A 153 0.84 -8.12 21.92
C ILE A 153 2.32 -7.74 22.01
N LEU A 154 2.64 -6.50 22.39
CA LEU A 154 4.02 -6.05 22.54
C LEU A 154 4.78 -6.74 23.68
N LYS A 155 4.09 -7.19 24.73
CA LYS A 155 4.67 -8.00 25.81
C LYS A 155 5.01 -9.43 25.36
N LYS A 156 4.33 -9.95 24.32
CA LYS A 156 4.50 -11.30 23.77
C LYS A 156 5.56 -11.38 22.66
N LEU A 157 5.93 -10.24 22.06
CA LEU A 157 7.09 -10.07 21.16
C LEU A 157 8.38 -10.04 21.95
#